data_AF-A0A0Q8HNR5-F1
#
_entry.id   AF-A0A0Q8HNR5-F1
#
_cell.length_a   1.000
_cell.length_b   1.000
_cell.length_c   1.000
_cell.angle_alpha   90.00
_cell.angle_beta   90.00
_cell.angle_gamma   90.00
#
_symmetry.space_group_name_H-M   'P 1'
#
loop_
_entity.id
_entity.type
_entity.pdbx_description
1 polymer ?
#
loop_
_entity_poly.entity_id
_entity_poly.type
_entity_poly.pdbx_seq_one_letter_code
_entity_poly.pdbx_strand_id
1 'polypeptide(L)'
;MIPLIGMPQGAEWLIILAIVVLVFGAAKLPDLARGTGQALRIFKAETKGLRDDDAKPAAPKAELNPADDVAEGEIVDERRENNA
;
A
#
# COMPACT_ATOMS: atom_id res chain seq x y z
N MET A 1 47.04 -1.38 13.33
CA MET A 1 45.82 -0.56 13.41
C MET A 1 45.37 -0.23 11.99
N ILE A 2 44.51 -1.07 11.43
CA ILE A 2 43.92 -0.86 10.10
C ILE A 2 42.52 -0.29 10.35
N PRO A 3 42.14 0.88 9.79
CA PRO A 3 40.79 1.38 9.93
C PRO A 3 39.83 0.46 9.17
N LEU A 4 38.89 -0.13 9.92
CA LEU A 4 37.73 -0.90 9.48
C LEU A 4 36.72 0.03 8.79
N ILE A 5 37.14 0.67 7.70
CA ILE A 5 36.28 1.34 6.71
C ILE A 5 35.99 0.29 5.65
N GLY A 6 34.82 -0.34 5.68
CA GLY A 6 34.48 -1.33 4.66
C GLY A 6 33.40 -2.34 5.01
N MET A 7 32.82 -2.30 6.21
CA MET A 7 31.58 -3.04 6.47
C MET A 7 30.41 -2.08 6.30
N PRO A 8 29.53 -2.26 5.30
CA PRO A 8 28.37 -1.40 5.14
C PRO A 8 27.39 -1.62 6.29
N GLN A 9 27.43 -0.75 7.29
CA GLN A 9 26.60 -0.81 8.50
C GLN A 9 25.22 -0.19 8.21
N GLY A 10 24.53 -0.64 7.16
CA GLY A 10 23.19 -0.16 6.80
C GLY A 10 23.09 1.28 6.29
N ALA A 11 24.10 2.13 6.52
CA ALA A 11 24.11 3.53 6.08
C ALA A 11 24.09 3.65 4.55
N GLU A 12 24.73 2.72 3.82
CA GLU A 12 24.68 2.68 2.37
C GLU A 12 23.26 2.46 1.85
N TRP A 13 22.46 1.61 2.51
CA TRP A 13 21.06 1.40 2.12
C TRP A 13 20.22 2.66 2.28
N LEU A 14 20.48 3.45 3.32
CA LEU A 14 19.81 4.74 3.53
C LEU A 14 20.19 5.75 2.45
N ILE A 15 21.46 5.78 2.04
CA ILE A 15 21.94 6.66 0.96
C ILE A 15 21.29 6.28 -0.38
N ILE A 16 21.23 4.99 -0.70
CA ILE A 16 20.59 4.51 -1.93
C ILE A 16 19.09 4.86 -1.91
N LEU A 17 18.40 4.61 -0.80
CA LEU A 17 16.99 4.96 -0.64
C LEU A 17 16.76 6.46 -0.80
N ALA A 18 17.63 7.30 -0.22
CA ALA A 18 17.55 8.75 -0.35
C ALA A 18 17.69 9.20 -1.81
N ILE A 19 18.60 8.60 -2.59
CA ILE A 19 18.76 8.89 -4.03
C ILE A 19 17.50 8.48 -4.80
N VAL A 20 16.93 7.30 -4.53
CA VAL A 20 15.68 6.84 -5.17
C VAL A 20 14.52 7.80 -4.85
N VAL A 21 14.37 8.21 -3.59
CA VAL A 21 13.36 9.20 -3.18
C VAL A 21 13.58 10.55 -3.88
N LEU A 22 14.82 10.97 -4.10
CA LEU A 22 15.11 12.24 -4.77
C LEU A 22 14.74 12.21 -6.26
N VAL A 23 15.00 11.09 -6.95
CA VAL A 23 14.70 10.92 -8.38
C VAL A 23 13.21 10.71 -8.64
N PHE A 24 12.56 9.85 -7.85
CA PHE A 24 11.15 9.51 -8.03
C PHE A 24 10.20 10.43 -7.26
N GLY A 25 10.66 11.07 -6.19
CA GLY A 25 9.85 11.87 -5.27
C GLY A 25 9.22 11.03 -4.14
N ALA A 26 9.11 11.62 -2.95
CA ALA A 26 8.53 10.98 -1.77
C ALA A 26 7.05 10.57 -1.95
N ALA A 27 6.31 11.25 -2.83
CA ALA A 27 4.91 10.94 -3.11
C ALA A 27 4.72 9.76 -4.07
N LYS A 28 5.69 9.45 -4.94
CA LYS A 28 5.55 8.42 -5.99
C LYS A 28 5.92 7.02 -5.52
N LEU A 29 6.89 6.89 -4.62
CA LEU A 29 7.22 5.61 -3.99
C LEU A 29 6.03 4.92 -3.30
N PRO A 30 5.26 5.57 -2.41
CA PRO A 30 4.12 4.93 -1.76
C PRO A 30 2.97 4.64 -2.74
N ASP A 31 2.79 5.49 -3.75
CA ASP A 31 1.76 5.30 -4.78
C ASP A 31 2.04 4.04 -5.63
N LEU A 32 3.28 3.89 -6.09
CA LEU A 32 3.76 2.70 -6.80
C LEU A 32 3.73 1.44 -5.91
N ALA A 33 4.08 1.57 -4.63
CA ALA A 33 4.03 0.46 -3.67
C ALA A 33 2.59 -0.01 -3.39
N ARG A 34 1.61 0.90 -3.33
CA ARG A 34 0.19 0.56 -3.16
C ARG A 34 -0.33 -0.27 -4.32
N GLY A 35 -0.11 0.18 -5.56
CA GLY A 35 -0.53 -0.57 -6.76
C GLY A 35 0.18 -1.92 -6.89
N THR A 36 1.51 -1.94 -6.74
CA THR A 36 2.30 -3.18 -6.81
C THR A 36 1.95 -4.15 -5.68
N GLY A 37 1.75 -3.65 -4.46
CA GLY A 37 1.38 -4.44 -3.29
C GLY A 37 0.00 -5.08 -3.42
N GLN A 38 -0.97 -4.37 -4.01
CA GLN A 38 -2.30 -4.92 -4.29
C GLN A 38 -2.23 -6.05 -5.34
N ALA A 39 -1.45 -5.85 -6.43
CA ALA A 39 -1.24 -6.89 -7.44
C ALA A 39 -0.55 -8.13 -6.85
N LEU A 40 0.50 -7.94 -6.04
CA LEU A 40 1.18 -9.04 -5.35
C LEU A 40 0.26 -9.76 -4.35
N ARG A 41 -0.63 -9.04 -3.66
CA ARG A 41 -1.61 -9.63 -2.74
C ARG A 41 -2.59 -10.54 -3.47
N ILE A 42 -3.14 -10.07 -4.59
CA ILE A 42 -4.07 -10.87 -5.42
C ILE A 42 -3.34 -12.09 -5.96
N PHE A 43 -2.17 -11.90 -6.56
CA PHE A 43 -1.35 -13.00 -7.07
C PHE A 43 -0.99 -14.03 -5.98
N LYS A 44 -0.66 -13.58 -4.77
CA LYS A 44 -0.39 -14.45 -3.62
C LYS A 44 -1.65 -15.23 -3.20
N ALA A 45 -2.81 -14.58 -3.16
CA ALA A 45 -4.08 -15.22 -2.78
C ALA A 45 -4.49 -16.30 -3.79
N GLU A 46 -4.40 -16.00 -5.09
CA GLU A 46 -4.67 -16.95 -6.16
C GLU A 46 -3.66 -18.10 -6.13
N THR A 47 -2.36 -17.79 -6.07
CA THR A 47 -1.30 -18.83 -5.99
C THR A 47 -1.39 -19.67 -4.72
N LYS A 48 -1.88 -19.10 -3.61
CA LYS A 48 -2.14 -19.84 -2.37
C LYS A 48 -3.30 -20.81 -2.55
N GLY A 49 -4.37 -20.41 -3.24
CA GLY A 49 -5.47 -21.32 -3.61
C GLY A 49 -5.01 -22.52 -4.44
N LEU A 50 -3.99 -22.36 -5.29
CA LEU A 50 -3.39 -23.48 -6.02
C LEU A 50 -2.42 -24.34 -5.19
N ARG A 51 -1.96 -23.85 -4.02
CA ARG A 51 -1.00 -24.55 -3.14
C ARG A 51 -1.66 -25.17 -1.90
N ASP A 52 -2.80 -24.65 -1.45
CA ASP A 52 -3.48 -25.00 -0.19
C ASP A 52 -4.80 -25.76 -0.40
N ASP A 53 -4.86 -26.74 -1.31
CA ASP A 53 -5.96 -27.72 -1.36
C ASP A 53 -6.11 -28.54 -0.04
N ASP A 54 -5.30 -28.30 1.00
CA ASP A 54 -5.32 -29.03 2.27
C ASP A 54 -5.58 -28.20 3.56
N ALA A 55 -5.81 -26.87 3.55
CA ALA A 55 -6.06 -26.16 4.82
C ALA A 55 -6.92 -24.88 4.75
N LYS A 56 -8.22 -25.03 5.05
CA LYS A 56 -9.24 -24.12 5.64
C LYS A 56 -9.28 -22.61 5.22
N PRO A 57 -10.46 -22.03 4.94
CA PRO A 57 -10.58 -20.65 4.46
C PRO A 57 -10.35 -19.61 5.57
N ALA A 58 -9.48 -18.62 5.30
CA ALA A 58 -9.43 -17.38 6.06
C ALA A 58 -10.03 -16.25 5.23
N ALA A 59 -11.17 -15.73 5.68
CA ALA A 59 -11.89 -14.61 5.08
C ALA A 59 -11.00 -13.34 5.01
N PRO A 60 -10.96 -12.60 3.89
CA PRO A 60 -10.23 -11.35 3.83
C PRO A 60 -10.95 -10.24 4.61
N LYS A 61 -10.49 -9.94 5.82
CA LYS A 61 -10.66 -8.60 6.41
C LYS A 61 -9.54 -7.71 5.90
N ALA A 62 -9.86 -6.76 5.04
CA ALA A 62 -9.11 -5.53 4.85
C ALA A 62 -9.98 -4.56 4.05
N GLU A 63 -10.98 -4.03 4.73
CA GLU A 63 -11.45 -2.68 4.44
C GLU A 63 -10.32 -1.76 4.89
N LEU A 64 -9.58 -1.21 3.94
CA LEU A 64 -8.71 -0.06 4.16
C LEU A 64 -9.04 0.87 3.00
N ASN A 65 -10.11 1.64 3.18
CA ASN A 65 -10.29 2.86 2.43
C ASN A 65 -9.62 3.98 3.24
N PRO A 66 -8.40 4.45 2.90
CA PRO A 66 -7.78 5.57 3.60
C PRO A 66 -8.32 6.92 3.12
N ALA A 67 -9.40 6.94 2.32
CA ALA A 67 -9.93 8.14 1.69
C ALA A 67 -11.29 8.62 2.23
N ASP A 68 -11.93 7.92 3.17
CA ASP A 68 -13.30 8.28 3.62
C ASP A 68 -13.35 9.24 4.83
N ASP A 69 -12.23 9.78 5.32
CA ASP A 69 -12.22 10.57 6.57
C ASP A 69 -11.75 12.03 6.44
N VAL A 70 -11.74 12.63 5.25
CA VAL A 70 -11.52 14.09 5.17
C VAL A 70 -12.26 14.75 4.00
N ALA A 71 -13.24 15.59 4.40
CA ALA A 71 -13.88 16.68 3.67
C ALA A 71 -15.10 16.36 2.78
N GLU A 72 -16.26 16.36 3.44
CA GLU A 72 -17.31 17.37 3.23
C GLU A 72 -17.96 17.47 1.83
N GLY A 73 -19.21 17.02 1.77
CA GLY A 73 -20.09 17.25 0.62
C GLY A 73 -21.47 16.63 0.79
N GLU A 74 -22.02 16.61 2.01
CA GLU A 74 -23.46 16.36 2.17
C GLU A 74 -24.20 17.64 1.78
N ILE A 75 -24.70 17.70 0.54
CA ILE A 75 -25.95 18.41 0.27
C ILE A 75 -27.03 17.36 0.03
N VAL A 76 -27.75 17.04 1.10
CA VAL A 76 -29.07 16.41 1.03
C VAL A 76 -30.02 17.44 0.43
N ASP A 77 -30.36 17.30 -0.84
CA ASP A 77 -31.56 17.97 -1.36
C ASP A 77 -32.10 17.26 -2.61
N GLU A 78 -32.99 16.28 -2.43
CA GLU A 78 -33.86 15.79 -3.52
C GLU A 78 -35.01 14.86 -3.07
N ARG A 79 -35.27 14.71 -1.77
CA ARG A 79 -36.34 13.83 -1.24
C ARG A 79 -37.34 14.59 -0.37
N ARG A 80 -37.99 15.63 -0.91
CA ARG A 80 -39.14 16.24 -0.22
C ARG A 80 -40.19 16.97 -1.07
N GLU A 81 -40.16 16.93 -2.40
CA GLU A 81 -41.06 17.77 -3.22
C GLU A 81 -41.91 17.05 -4.29
N ASN A 82 -41.95 15.72 -4.36
CA ASN A 82 -42.79 15.01 -5.36
C ASN A 82 -43.99 14.25 -4.78
N ASN A 83 -44.46 14.62 -3.59
CA ASN A 83 -45.71 14.13 -3.02
C ASN A 83 -46.55 15.29 -2.49
N ALA A 84 -47.05 16.11 -3.41
CA ALA A 84 -48.13 17.06 -3.22
C ALA A 84 -49.07 16.99 -4.42
#